data_AF-A0A973HWI1-F1
#
_entry.id   AF-A0A973HWI1-F1
#
_cell.length_a   1.000
_cell.length_b   1.000
_cell.length_c   1.000
_cell.angle_alpha   90.00
_cell.angle_beta   90.00
_cell.angle_gamma   90.00
#
_symmetry.space_group_name_H-M   'P 1'
#
loop_
_entity.id
_entity.type
_entity.pdbx_description
1 polymer ?
#
loop_
_entity_poly.entity_id
_entity_poly.type
_entity_poly.pdbx_seq_one_letter_code
_entity_poly.pdbx_strand_id
1 'polypeptide(L)'
;RLRPKRTLIFVAFDAEEMGLHGSNAFVAQGGYPIESIRGMVNLDMIARNDPRVVKVGRRASDESLGEIIQMMARALKLTIDETGMESFLDRSDQAPFLRAGIPAVFFFGGLHDDYHTANDDVKYVSPVKMENIGRLAFLTAWGLLQQTIESDDAEPGNSD
;
A
#
# COMPACT_ATOMS: atom_id res chain seq x y z
N ARG A 1 5.44 -6.85 25.02
CA ARG A 1 4.93 -5.72 24.21
C ARG A 1 5.49 -5.89 22.81
N LEU A 2 4.65 -5.97 21.77
CA LEU A 2 5.12 -6.07 20.39
C LEU A 2 5.75 -4.72 20.00
N ARG A 3 7.04 -4.72 19.61
CA ARG A 3 7.75 -3.54 19.11
C ARG A 3 8.17 -3.84 17.67
N PRO A 4 7.75 -3.02 16.68
CA PRO A 4 8.18 -3.24 15.30
C PRO A 4 9.69 -3.00 15.18
N LYS A 5 10.34 -3.70 14.24
CA LYS A 5 11.77 -3.52 13.97
C LYS A 5 12.07 -2.21 13.22
N ARG A 6 11.03 -1.61 12.62
CA ARG A 6 11.09 -0.37 11.85
C ARG A 6 10.06 0.64 12.32
N THR A 7 10.28 1.90 11.95
CA THR A 7 9.32 2.97 12.12
C THR A 7 8.12 2.76 11.19
N LEU A 8 6.91 2.94 11.73
CA LEU A 8 5.68 3.05 10.95
C LEU A 8 5.27 4.53 10.93
N ILE A 9 5.05 5.07 9.74
CA ILE A 9 4.61 6.45 9.55
C ILE A 9 3.19 6.40 8.99
N PHE A 10 2.27 7.13 9.63
CA PHE A 10 0.95 7.42 9.06
C PHE A 10 1.01 8.80 8.43
N VAL A 11 0.58 8.89 7.17
CA VAL A 11 0.58 10.14 6.42
C VAL A 11 -0.76 10.26 5.69
N ALA A 12 -1.38 11.43 5.78
CA ALA A 12 -2.50 11.83 4.93
C ALA A 12 -1.96 12.90 3.99
N PHE A 13 -1.85 12.58 2.70
CA PHE A 13 -1.32 13.51 1.70
C PHE A 13 -2.39 14.53 1.33
N ASP A 14 -1.92 15.73 0.97
CA ASP A 14 -2.77 16.80 0.47
C ASP A 14 -2.60 16.94 -1.05
N ALA A 15 -3.61 17.51 -1.71
CA ALA A 15 -3.62 17.79 -3.14
C ALA A 15 -3.29 16.55 -4.03
N GLU A 16 -3.79 15.38 -3.64
CA GLU A 16 -3.76 14.13 -4.42
C GLU A 16 -4.48 14.33 -5.77
N GLU A 17 -5.74 14.78 -5.69
CA GLU A 17 -6.63 15.01 -6.84
C GLU A 17 -6.16 16.12 -7.79
N MET A 18 -5.19 16.94 -7.35
CA MET A 18 -4.59 18.00 -8.15
C MET A 18 -3.28 17.58 -8.83
N GLY A 19 -2.88 16.31 -8.72
CA GLY A 19 -1.67 15.78 -9.34
C GLY A 19 -0.63 15.23 -8.34
N LEU A 20 -1.08 14.64 -7.23
CA LEU A 20 -0.25 13.95 -6.25
C LEU A 20 0.79 14.87 -5.58
N HIS A 21 0.44 16.14 -5.36
CA HIS A 21 1.43 17.14 -4.91
C HIS A 21 2.02 16.80 -3.54
N GLY A 22 1.20 16.36 -2.58
CA GLY A 22 1.65 16.00 -1.24
C GLY A 22 2.60 14.80 -1.22
N SER A 23 2.25 13.71 -1.91
CA SER A 23 3.10 12.52 -1.97
C SER A 23 4.37 12.72 -2.80
N ASN A 24 4.30 13.50 -3.89
CA ASN A 24 5.51 13.90 -4.62
C ASN A 24 6.46 14.72 -3.73
N ALA A 25 5.93 15.69 -2.97
CA ALA A 25 6.74 16.48 -2.04
C ALA A 25 7.33 15.62 -0.93
N PHE A 26 6.56 14.65 -0.40
CA PHE A 26 7.06 13.73 0.63
C PHE A 26 8.23 12.88 0.14
N VAL A 27 8.11 12.28 -1.05
CA VAL A 27 9.20 11.46 -1.61
C VAL A 27 10.42 12.32 -1.95
N ALA A 28 10.23 13.54 -2.46
CA ALA A 28 11.33 14.42 -2.84
C ALA A 28 12.03 15.11 -1.66
N GLN A 29 11.28 15.48 -0.62
CA GLN A 29 11.73 16.42 0.42
C GLN A 29 11.27 16.06 1.84
N GLY A 30 10.61 14.92 2.06
CA GLY A 30 9.98 14.54 3.34
C GLY A 30 10.95 14.28 4.50
N GLY A 31 12.26 14.45 4.28
CA GLY A 31 13.29 14.36 5.33
C GLY A 31 13.70 12.94 5.71
N TYR A 32 13.19 11.92 5.01
CA TYR A 32 13.61 10.52 5.16
C TYR A 32 14.47 10.10 3.97
N PRO A 33 15.62 9.44 4.20
CA PRO A 33 16.37 8.84 3.10
C PRO A 33 15.48 7.80 2.39
N ILE A 34 15.32 7.92 1.08
CA ILE A 34 14.41 7.08 0.26
C ILE A 34 14.77 5.60 0.43
N GLU A 35 16.07 5.28 0.47
CA GLU A 35 16.64 3.96 0.69
C GLU A 35 16.26 3.34 2.05
N SER A 36 15.81 4.15 3.01
CA SER A 36 15.33 3.67 4.30
C SER A 36 13.86 3.25 4.27
N ILE A 37 13.10 3.67 3.25
CA ILE A 37 11.67 3.37 3.11
C ILE A 37 11.50 1.98 2.47
N ARG A 38 10.96 1.03 3.24
CA ARG A 38 10.79 -0.37 2.79
C ARG A 38 9.54 -0.65 2.01
N GLY A 39 8.54 0.21 2.17
CA GLY A 39 7.39 0.18 1.32
C GLY A 39 6.32 1.13 1.79
N MET A 40 5.32 1.28 0.94
CA MET A 40 4.18 2.14 1.17
C MET A 40 2.89 1.35 0.95
N VAL A 41 1.95 1.52 1.86
CA VAL A 41 0.60 0.92 1.78
C VAL A 41 -0.37 2.07 1.60
N ASN A 42 -0.89 2.23 0.39
CA ASN A 42 -1.86 3.25 0.04
C ASN A 42 -3.29 2.75 0.22
N LEU A 43 -4.16 3.60 0.75
CA LEU A 43 -5.58 3.34 0.92
C LEU A 43 -6.37 4.45 0.24
N ASP A 44 -7.06 4.12 -0.85
CA ASP A 44 -7.91 5.08 -1.56
C ASP A 44 -9.28 4.47 -1.86
N MET A 45 -10.35 5.20 -1.58
CA MET A 45 -11.74 4.77 -1.80
C MET A 45 -12.06 3.35 -1.27
N ILE A 46 -11.64 3.01 -0.05
CA ILE A 46 -11.71 1.64 0.49
C ILE A 46 -13.09 1.23 1.06
N ALA A 47 -14.11 2.07 0.93
CA ALA A 47 -15.32 1.97 1.73
C ALA A 47 -16.57 1.46 0.98
N ARG A 48 -16.53 1.28 -0.33
CA ARG A 48 -17.71 0.93 -1.15
C ARG A 48 -17.59 -0.42 -1.86
N ASN A 49 -18.69 -0.93 -2.40
CA ASN A 49 -18.80 -2.21 -3.12
C ASN A 49 -18.70 -3.44 -2.18
N ASP A 50 -18.48 -4.64 -2.73
CA ASP A 50 -18.43 -5.89 -1.95
C ASP A 50 -17.40 -5.78 -0.81
N PRO A 51 -17.78 -6.06 0.46
CA PRO A 51 -16.90 -5.91 1.62
C PRO A 51 -15.78 -6.96 1.68
N ARG A 52 -15.82 -8.01 0.87
CA ARG A 52 -14.82 -9.09 0.85
C ARG A 52 -13.87 -9.00 -0.34
N VAL A 53 -14.13 -8.10 -1.30
CA VAL A 53 -13.28 -7.90 -2.48
C VAL A 53 -12.49 -6.61 -2.33
N VAL A 54 -11.18 -6.71 -2.55
CA VAL A 54 -10.27 -5.56 -2.59
C VAL A 54 -9.53 -5.57 -3.92
N LYS A 55 -9.53 -4.43 -4.61
CA LYS A 55 -8.67 -4.23 -5.76
C LYS A 55 -7.26 -3.91 -5.28
N VAL A 56 -6.26 -4.55 -5.87
CA VAL A 56 -4.86 -4.41 -5.45
C VAL A 56 -3.99 -4.01 -6.63
N GLY A 57 -3.41 -2.81 -6.56
CA GLY A 57 -2.37 -2.35 -7.47
C GLY A 57 -1.00 -2.49 -6.82
N ARG A 58 -0.07 -3.19 -7.47
CA ARG A 58 1.35 -3.25 -7.11
C ARG A 58 2.17 -3.59 -8.34
N ARG A 59 3.49 -3.43 -8.29
CA ARG A 59 4.33 -4.03 -9.33
C ARG A 59 4.42 -5.54 -9.15
N ALA A 60 4.41 -6.26 -10.27
CA ALA A 60 4.61 -7.71 -10.27
C ALA A 60 5.97 -8.10 -9.64
N SER A 61 7.00 -7.26 -9.88
CA SER A 61 8.35 -7.41 -9.31
C SER A 61 8.43 -7.28 -7.79
N ASP A 62 7.42 -6.71 -7.13
CA ASP A 62 7.38 -6.59 -5.67
C ASP A 62 6.86 -7.91 -5.06
N GLU A 63 7.59 -9.01 -5.30
CA GLU A 63 7.15 -10.39 -5.00
C GLU A 63 6.86 -10.58 -3.50
N SER A 64 7.78 -10.17 -2.63
CA SER A 64 7.61 -10.33 -1.18
C SER A 64 6.39 -9.55 -0.64
N LEU A 65 6.12 -8.36 -1.20
CA LEU A 65 4.92 -7.59 -0.87
C LEU A 65 3.66 -8.34 -1.33
N GLY A 66 3.68 -8.89 -2.55
CA GLY A 66 2.61 -9.74 -3.08
C GLY A 66 2.32 -10.95 -2.20
N GLU A 67 3.35 -11.68 -1.75
CA GLU A 67 3.22 -12.84 -0.87
C GLU A 67 2.57 -12.49 0.47
N ILE A 68 3.02 -11.39 1.09
CA ILE A 68 2.44 -10.88 2.35
C ILE A 68 0.95 -10.60 2.15
N ILE A 69 0.59 -9.85 1.09
CA ILE A 69 -0.80 -9.48 0.81
C ILE A 69 -1.66 -10.73 0.61
N GLN A 70 -1.21 -11.67 -0.22
CA GLN A 70 -1.93 -12.90 -0.52
C GLN A 70 -2.11 -13.77 0.73
N MET A 71 -1.08 -13.89 1.57
CA MET A 71 -1.16 -14.63 2.83
C MET A 71 -2.18 -14.00 3.80
N MET A 72 -2.13 -12.68 3.96
CA MET A 72 -3.04 -11.96 4.86
C MET A 72 -4.48 -11.94 4.33
N ALA A 73 -4.67 -11.78 3.03
CA ALA A 73 -5.99 -11.86 2.40
C ALA A 73 -6.64 -13.23 2.61
N ARG A 74 -5.87 -14.33 2.43
CA ARG A 74 -6.35 -15.69 2.74
C ARG A 74 -6.75 -15.83 4.20
N ALA A 75 -5.94 -15.34 5.14
CA ALA A 75 -6.24 -15.40 6.57
C ALA A 75 -7.52 -14.63 6.93
N LEU A 76 -7.75 -13.50 6.26
CA LEU A 76 -8.94 -12.67 6.42
C LEU A 76 -10.16 -13.12 5.60
N LYS A 77 -9.99 -14.15 4.75
CA LYS A 77 -11.02 -14.62 3.79
C LYS A 77 -11.50 -13.50 2.85
N LEU A 78 -10.54 -12.75 2.33
CA LEU A 78 -10.73 -11.71 1.33
C LEU A 78 -10.31 -12.22 -0.06
N THR A 79 -10.99 -11.72 -1.08
CA THR A 79 -10.63 -11.92 -2.49
C THR A 79 -9.81 -10.73 -2.96
N ILE A 80 -8.63 -11.02 -3.49
CA ILE A 80 -7.77 -10.04 -4.17
C ILE A 80 -8.17 -9.98 -5.65
N ASP A 81 -8.44 -8.78 -6.14
CA ASP A 81 -8.68 -8.50 -7.56
C ASP A 81 -7.58 -7.58 -8.11
N GLU A 82 -6.64 -8.13 -8.88
CA GLU A 82 -5.60 -7.35 -9.56
C GLU A 82 -6.04 -6.96 -10.99
N THR A 83 -7.25 -7.32 -11.43
CA THR A 83 -7.71 -7.10 -12.81
C THR A 83 -7.78 -5.62 -13.16
N GLY A 84 -7.01 -5.22 -14.17
CA GLY A 84 -6.96 -3.85 -14.69
C GLY A 84 -6.14 -2.89 -13.82
N MET A 85 -5.56 -3.36 -12.70
CA MET A 85 -4.88 -2.51 -11.74
C MET A 85 -3.55 -1.96 -12.22
N GLU A 86 -2.97 -2.53 -13.28
CA GLU A 86 -1.80 -2.00 -13.97
C GLU A 86 -2.03 -0.56 -14.48
N SER A 87 -3.26 -0.23 -14.89
CA SER A 87 -3.65 1.11 -15.34
C SER A 87 -3.92 2.11 -14.22
N PHE A 88 -3.79 1.70 -12.96
CA PHE A 88 -3.99 2.53 -11.78
C PHE A 88 -2.72 2.75 -10.96
N LEU A 89 -1.59 2.16 -11.36
CA LEU A 89 -0.35 2.25 -10.59
C LEU A 89 0.18 3.68 -10.49
N ASP A 90 -0.15 4.54 -11.45
CA ASP A 90 0.25 5.95 -11.50
C ASP A 90 -0.83 6.94 -11.04
N ARG A 91 -1.98 6.44 -10.54
CA ARG A 91 -3.21 7.23 -10.34
C ARG A 91 -3.53 7.67 -8.90
N SER A 92 -2.70 7.31 -7.92
CA SER A 92 -2.88 7.73 -6.51
C SER A 92 -1.52 7.78 -5.81
N ASP A 93 -1.49 8.06 -4.51
CA ASP A 93 -0.29 8.41 -3.75
C ASP A 93 0.79 7.32 -3.68
N GLN A 94 0.53 6.09 -4.10
CA GLN A 94 1.59 5.09 -4.30
C GLN A 94 2.54 5.47 -5.44
N ALA A 95 2.08 6.25 -6.43
CA ALA A 95 2.78 6.46 -7.69
C ALA A 95 4.17 7.10 -7.52
N PRO A 96 4.37 8.16 -6.70
CA PRO A 96 5.69 8.72 -6.47
C PRO A 96 6.66 7.73 -5.81
N PHE A 97 6.17 6.89 -4.88
CA PHE A 97 6.97 5.84 -4.26
C PHE A 97 7.40 4.81 -5.30
N LEU A 98 6.47 4.39 -6.16
CA LEU A 98 6.78 3.48 -7.25
C LEU A 98 7.83 4.10 -8.18
N ARG A 99 7.68 5.35 -8.61
CA ARG A 99 8.67 6.05 -9.45
C ARG A 99 10.05 6.15 -8.81
N ALA A 100 10.13 6.26 -7.49
CA ALA A 100 11.37 6.28 -6.72
C ALA A 100 11.97 4.89 -6.45
N GLY A 101 11.39 3.82 -7.00
CA GLY A 101 11.87 2.44 -6.79
C GLY A 101 11.48 1.82 -5.45
N ILE A 102 10.63 2.49 -4.66
CA ILE A 102 10.11 1.95 -3.41
C ILE A 102 8.94 1.00 -3.73
N PRO A 103 8.90 -0.23 -3.16
CA PRO A 103 7.74 -1.11 -3.27
C PRO A 103 6.50 -0.44 -2.67
N ALA A 104 5.40 -0.42 -3.41
CA ALA A 104 4.16 0.16 -2.90
C ALA A 104 2.94 -0.64 -3.36
N VAL A 105 1.94 -0.71 -2.48
CA VAL A 105 0.65 -1.32 -2.77
C VAL A 105 -0.44 -0.27 -2.69
N PHE A 106 -1.39 -0.37 -3.61
CA PHE A 106 -2.61 0.40 -3.66
C PHE A 106 -3.81 -0.50 -3.36
N PHE A 107 -4.46 -0.30 -2.22
CA PHE A 107 -5.76 -0.92 -1.93
C PHE A 107 -6.90 0.01 -2.31
N PHE A 108 -7.76 -0.50 -3.20
CA PHE A 108 -8.78 0.27 -3.88
C PHE A 108 -10.15 -0.42 -3.77
N GLY A 109 -11.22 0.37 -3.58
CA GLY A 109 -12.60 -0.15 -3.61
C GLY A 109 -13.14 -0.38 -5.03
N GLY A 110 -12.51 0.20 -6.04
CA GLY A 110 -13.03 0.28 -7.40
C GLY A 110 -13.72 1.62 -7.69
N LEU A 111 -13.80 1.98 -8.96
CA LEU A 111 -14.58 3.13 -9.40
C LEU A 111 -16.08 2.87 -9.21
N HIS A 112 -16.85 3.94 -9.09
CA HIS A 112 -18.31 3.92 -8.97
C HIS A 112 -18.91 5.20 -9.56
N ASP A 113 -20.23 5.18 -9.81
CA ASP A 113 -20.93 6.27 -10.51
C ASP A 113 -20.87 7.61 -9.79
N ASP A 114 -20.70 7.60 -8.47
CA ASP A 114 -20.60 8.84 -7.67
C ASP A 114 -19.17 9.42 -7.60
N TYR A 115 -18.16 8.76 -8.16
CA TYR A 115 -16.75 9.20 -8.07
C TYR A 115 -16.57 10.57 -8.74
N HIS A 116 -15.88 11.48 -8.05
CA HIS A 116 -15.73 12.90 -8.45
C HIS A 116 -17.04 13.66 -8.65
N THR A 117 -18.10 13.26 -7.92
CA THR A 117 -19.38 13.97 -7.93
C THR A 117 -19.77 14.43 -6.54
N ALA A 118 -20.72 15.37 -6.46
CA ALA A 118 -21.32 15.80 -5.20
C ALA A 118 -22.13 14.70 -4.48
N ASN A 119 -22.34 13.55 -5.13
CA ASN A 119 -23.05 12.41 -4.55
C ASN A 119 -22.11 11.44 -3.81
N ASP A 120 -20.79 11.68 -3.79
CA ASP A 120 -19.89 10.87 -2.97
C ASP A 120 -20.08 11.18 -1.48
N ASP A 121 -20.93 10.40 -0.83
CA ASP A 121 -21.48 10.69 0.49
C ASP A 121 -21.29 9.54 1.48
N VAL A 122 -21.18 9.88 2.77
CA VAL A 122 -20.99 8.94 3.88
C VAL A 122 -22.06 7.85 3.94
N LYS A 123 -23.29 8.08 3.46
CA LYS A 123 -24.36 7.07 3.47
C LYS A 123 -24.03 5.82 2.66
N TYR A 124 -23.08 5.89 1.74
CA TYR A 124 -22.64 4.77 0.91
C TYR A 124 -21.44 4.02 1.50
N VAL A 125 -20.88 4.51 2.61
CA VAL A 125 -19.74 3.89 3.31
C VAL A 125 -20.19 2.58 3.94
N SER A 126 -19.45 1.51 3.68
CA SER A 126 -19.56 0.20 4.34
C SER A 126 -18.52 0.11 5.46
N PRO A 127 -18.93 0.16 6.74
CA PRO A 127 -18.01 -0.02 7.87
C PRO A 127 -17.31 -1.37 7.85
N VAL A 128 -18.01 -2.43 7.42
CA VAL A 128 -17.45 -3.79 7.32
C VAL A 128 -16.33 -3.84 6.28
N LYS A 129 -16.49 -3.16 5.14
CA LYS A 129 -15.43 -3.10 4.14
C LYS A 129 -14.22 -2.34 4.64
N MET A 130 -14.43 -1.16 5.26
CA MET A 130 -13.35 -0.38 5.85
C MET A 130 -12.59 -1.17 6.91
N GLU A 131 -13.29 -1.93 7.77
CA GLU A 131 -12.62 -2.82 8.74
C GLU A 131 -11.78 -3.88 8.03
N ASN A 132 -12.36 -4.58 7.04
CA ASN A 132 -11.66 -5.65 6.33
C ASN A 132 -10.39 -5.14 5.62
N ILE A 133 -10.48 -4.03 4.88
CA ILE A 133 -9.33 -3.45 4.17
C ILE A 133 -8.35 -2.84 5.17
N GLY A 134 -8.82 -2.19 6.24
CA GLY A 134 -7.96 -1.67 7.30
C GLY A 134 -7.16 -2.78 8.00
N ARG A 135 -7.76 -3.94 8.25
CA ARG A 135 -7.07 -5.12 8.80
C ARG A 135 -6.04 -5.68 7.83
N LEU A 136 -6.38 -5.77 6.54
CA LEU A 136 -5.43 -6.18 5.50
C LEU A 136 -4.24 -5.22 5.46
N ALA A 137 -4.48 -3.92 5.42
CA ALA A 137 -3.46 -2.88 5.43
C ALA A 137 -2.55 -2.95 6.65
N PHE A 138 -3.13 -3.09 7.84
CA PHE A 138 -2.37 -3.26 9.07
C PHE A 138 -1.47 -4.49 9.01
N LEU A 139 -1.98 -5.65 8.58
CA LEU A 139 -1.22 -6.88 8.53
C LEU A 139 -0.15 -6.85 7.43
N THR A 140 -0.42 -6.20 6.29
CA THR A 140 0.57 -5.97 5.23
C THR A 140 1.71 -5.08 5.73
N ALA A 141 1.38 -3.94 6.35
CA ALA A 141 2.37 -3.07 6.98
C ALA A 141 3.16 -3.83 8.05
N TRP A 142 2.49 -4.65 8.87
CA TRP A 142 3.15 -5.46 9.88
C TRP A 142 4.15 -6.45 9.26
N GLY A 143 3.81 -7.12 8.16
CA GLY A 143 4.73 -7.99 7.43
C GLY A 143 6.01 -7.26 7.00
N LEU A 144 5.87 -6.08 6.39
CA LEU A 144 6.99 -5.22 6.00
C LEU A 144 7.85 -4.78 7.19
N LEU A 145 7.21 -4.49 8.33
CA LEU A 145 7.90 -4.11 9.57
C LEU A 145 8.73 -5.25 10.17
N GLN A 146 8.48 -6.52 9.81
CA GLN A 146 9.18 -7.68 10.35
C GLN A 146 10.33 -8.23 9.49
N GLN A 147 10.32 -7.95 8.18
CA GLN A 147 11.36 -8.40 7.25
C GLN A 147 12.76 -8.03 7.74
N THR A 148 13.73 -8.93 7.75
CA THR A 148 15.14 -8.60 8.00
C THR A 148 15.80 -8.15 6.70
N ILE A 149 16.86 -7.34 6.82
CA ILE A 149 17.75 -7.10 5.68
C ILE A 149 18.68 -8.30 5.66
N GLU A 150 18.68 -9.11 4.61
CA GLU A 150 19.89 -9.85 4.27
C GLU A 150 20.85 -8.79 3.72
N SER A 151 21.87 -8.45 4.49
CA SER A 151 22.97 -7.62 4.00
C SER A 151 23.74 -8.47 2.99
N ASP A 152 23.94 -7.96 1.78
CA ASP A 152 24.84 -8.55 0.78
C ASP A 152 26.32 -8.60 1.24
N ASP A 153 26.62 -8.18 2.47
CA ASP A 153 27.92 -8.25 3.13
C ASP A 153 28.25 -9.67 3.66
N ALA A 154 27.88 -10.72 2.91
CA ALA A 154 28.54 -12.00 3.08
C ALA A 154 29.95 -11.86 2.51
N GLU A 155 30.91 -11.46 3.36
CA GLU A 155 32.33 -11.56 3.00
C GLU A 155 32.59 -12.99 2.48
N PRO A 156 33.21 -13.16 1.30
CA PRO A 156 33.60 -14.47 0.85
C PRO A 156 34.57 -15.03 1.88
N GLY A 157 34.11 -16.08 2.57
CA GLY A 157 34.85 -16.73 3.64
C GLY A 157 36.27 -17.01 3.19
N ASN A 158 37.22 -16.43 3.93
CA ASN A 158 38.63 -16.72 3.79
C ASN A 158 38.84 -18.19 4.18
N SER A 159 39.02 -19.06 3.19
CA SER A 159 39.43 -20.44 3.40
C SER A 159 40.94 -20.46 3.63
N ASP A 160 41.35 -20.56 4.90
CA ASP A 160 42.64 -21.15 5.28
C ASP A 160 42.50 -22.68 5.43
#